data_AF-A0A353PBG5-F1
#
_entry.id   AF-A0A353PBG5-F1
#
_cell.length_a   1.000
_cell.length_b   1.000
_cell.length_c   1.000
_cell.angle_alpha   90.00
_cell.angle_beta   90.00
_cell.angle_gamma   90.00
#
_symmetry.space_group_name_H-M   'P 1'
#
loop_
_entity.id
_entity.type
_entity.pdbx_description
1 polymer ?
#
loop_
_entity_poly.entity_id
_entity_poly.type
_entity_poly.pdbx_seq_one_letter_code
_entity_poly.pdbx_strand_id
1 'polypeptide(L)' 'MTAASFPDGIPVSFSELALHPALLAGTALVGFTQCTPIQAATLPLALAGHDVAGQAQTGTGK' A
#
# COMPACT_ATOMS: atom_id res chain seq x y z
N MET A 1 20.03 -6.69 0.53
CA MET A 1 18.62 -7.06 0.29
C MET A 1 17.93 -6.98 1.64
N THR A 2 17.30 -5.84 1.94
CA THR A 2 16.74 -5.58 3.26
C THR A 2 15.30 -6.09 3.27
N ALA A 3 15.02 -7.15 4.02
CA ALA A 3 13.64 -7.53 4.31
C ALA A 3 13.05 -6.43 5.21
N ALA A 4 12.14 -5.63 4.68
CA ALA A 4 11.40 -4.68 5.48
C ALA A 4 10.54 -5.46 6.48
N SER A 5 10.87 -5.37 7.76
CA SER A 5 10.01 -5.85 8.84
C SER A 5 8.84 -4.86 8.91
N PHE A 6 7.63 -5.33 8.62
CA PHE A 6 6.45 -4.48 8.51
C PHE A 6 5.89 -4.20 9.90
N PRO A 7 5.68 -2.93 10.30
CA PRO A 7 4.99 -2.64 11.55
C PRO A 7 3.56 -3.14 11.44
N ASP A 8 3.21 -4.18 12.19
CA ASP A 8 1.83 -4.63 12.34
C ASP A 8 1.00 -3.49 12.95
N GLY A 9 0.14 -2.88 12.13
CA GLY A 9 -1.01 -2.14 12.65
C GLY A 9 -1.02 -0.63 12.53
N ILE A 10 -0.22 0.01 11.65
CA ILE A 10 -0.49 1.41 11.28
C ILE A 10 -1.45 1.41 10.08
N PRO A 11 -2.73 1.80 10.26
CA PRO A 11 -3.66 1.97 9.14
C PRO A 11 -3.16 3.14 8.27
N VAL A 12 -2.90 2.85 7.00
CA VAL A 12 -2.53 3.85 5.99
C VAL A 12 -3.70 3.99 5.05
N SER A 13 -4.25 5.20 4.91
CA SER A 13 -5.27 5.45 3.90
C SER A 13 -4.65 5.69 2.53
N PHE A 14 -5.34 5.26 1.47
CA PHE A 14 -4.95 5.59 0.10
C PHE A 14 -4.86 7.10 -0.12
N SER A 15 -5.66 7.91 0.58
CA SER A 15 -5.62 9.39 0.48
C SER A 15 -4.36 10.03 1.06
N GLU A 16 -3.61 9.32 1.89
CA GLU A 16 -2.33 9.77 2.45
C GLU A 16 -1.16 9.52 1.51
N LEU A 17 -1.37 8.66 0.49
CA LEU A 17 -0.39 8.36 -0.53
C LEU A 17 -0.47 9.40 -1.65
N ALA A 18 0.70 9.74 -2.23
CA ALA A 18 0.80 10.65 -3.37
C ALA A 18 0.35 9.98 -4.69
N LEU A 19 -0.90 9.51 -4.72
CA LEU A 19 -1.52 8.84 -5.85
C LEU A 19 -2.21 9.84 -6.77
N HIS A 20 -2.28 9.48 -8.06
CA HIS A 20 -3.02 10.27 -9.04
C HIS A 20 -4.51 10.35 -8.64
N PRO A 21 -5.20 11.50 -8.77
CA PRO A 21 -6.59 11.67 -8.34
C PRO A 21 -7.57 10.63 -8.92
N ALA A 22 -7.33 10.16 -10.14
CA ALA A 22 -8.13 9.11 -10.76
C ALA A 22 -8.03 7.76 -10.02
N LEU A 23 -6.86 7.42 -9.46
CA LEU A 23 -6.67 6.22 -8.66
C LEU A 23 -7.38 6.34 -7.32
N LEU A 24 -7.27 7.50 -6.66
CA LEU A 24 -8.00 7.78 -5.41
C LEU A 24 -9.51 7.69 -5.60
N ALA A 25 -10.03 8.24 -6.69
CA ALA A 25 -11.44 8.12 -7.04
C ALA A 25 -11.84 6.65 -7.31
N GLY A 26 -11.00 5.92 -8.04
CA GLY A 26 -11.20 4.50 -8.32
C GLY A 26 -11.27 3.67 -7.05
N THR A 27 -10.29 3.78 -6.15
CA THR A 27 -10.25 3.02 -4.89
C THR A 27 -11.42 3.37 -3.98
N ALA A 28 -11.79 4.65 -3.89
CA ALA A 28 -12.96 5.08 -3.14
C ALA A 28 -14.27 4.50 -3.69
N LEU A 29 -14.45 4.45 -5.02
CA LEU A 29 -15.65 3.92 -5.67
C LEU A 29 -15.89 2.44 -5.38
N VAL A 30 -14.82 1.63 -5.29
CA VAL A 30 -14.91 0.21 -4.91
C VAL A 30 -14.84 -0.02 -3.40
N GLY A 31 -14.79 1.06 -2.59
CA GLY A 31 -14.78 0.98 -1.12
C GLY A 31 -13.42 0.68 -0.51
N PHE A 32 -12.33 0.71 -1.29
CA PHE A 32 -10.96 0.59 -0.79
C PHE A 32 -10.44 1.95 -0.29
N THR A 33 -10.71 2.23 0.99
CA THR A 33 -10.27 3.47 1.65
C THR A 33 -9.00 3.30 2.46
N GLN A 34 -8.68 2.07 2.86
CA GLN A 34 -7.55 1.70 3.70
C GLN A 34 -6.67 0.69 2.96
N CYS A 35 -5.36 0.88 3.03
CA CYS A 35 -4.39 -0.07 2.52
C CYS A 35 -4.37 -1.34 3.38
N THR A 36 -4.14 -2.49 2.76
CA THR A 36 -3.83 -3.71 3.50
C THR A 36 -2.43 -3.60 4.14
N PRO A 37 -2.09 -4.42 5.15
CA PRO A 37 -0.80 -4.29 5.84
C PRO A 37 0.41 -4.35 4.90
N ILE A 38 0.36 -5.21 3.88
CA ILE A 38 1.43 -5.30 2.88
C ILE A 38 1.47 -4.07 1.98
N GLN A 39 0.33 -3.56 1.52
CA GLN A 39 0.24 -2.33 0.72
C GLN A 39 0.73 -1.10 1.49
N ALA A 40 0.34 -0.97 2.76
CA ALA A 40 0.76 0.13 3.64
C ALA A 40 2.28 0.18 3.79
N ALA A 41 2.94 -0.98 3.75
CA ALA A 41 4.38 -1.06 3.86
C ALA A 41 5.12 -0.92 2.52
N THR A 42 4.52 -1.31 1.40
CA THR A 42 5.19 -1.32 0.10
C THR A 42 4.90 -0.07 -0.74
N LEU A 43 3.68 0.47 -0.69
CA LEU A 43 3.27 1.59 -1.53
C LEU A 43 4.07 2.87 -1.27
N PRO A 44 4.35 3.29 -0.02
CA PRO A 44 5.16 4.49 0.21
C PRO A 44 6.57 4.36 -0.39
N LEU A 45 7.18 3.18 -0.27
CA LEU A 45 8.52 2.90 -0.82
C LEU A 45 8.50 2.89 -2.35
N ALA A 46 7.50 2.24 -2.95
CA ALA A 46 7.34 2.18 -4.39
C ALA A 46 7.06 3.56 -5.00
N LEU A 47 6.22 4.37 -4.35
CA LEU A 47 5.90 5.74 -4.79
C LEU A 47 7.10 6.69 -4.63
N ALA A 48 8.00 6.42 -3.69
CA ALA A 48 9.27 7.13 -3.55
C ALA A 48 10.33 6.68 -4.58
N GLY A 49 10.01 5.73 -5.47
CA GLY A 49 10.90 5.25 -6.53
C GLY A 49 11.90 4.19 -6.08
N HIS A 50 11.68 3.54 -4.93
CA HIS A 50 12.51 2.42 -4.49
C HIS A 50 12.02 1.10 -5.07
N ASP A 51 12.97 0.19 -5.35
CA ASP A 51 12.65 -1.20 -5.64
C ASP A 51 12.15 -1.91 -4.37
N VAL A 52 11.03 -2.61 -4.48
CA VAL A 52 10.36 -3.27 -3.34
C VAL A 52 10.13 -4.74 -3.64
N ALA A 53 10.55 -5.60 -2.72
CA ALA A 53 10.19 -7.02 -2.70
C ALA A 53 9.30 -7.27 -1.47
N GLY A 54 8.02 -7.59 -1.69
CA GLY A 54 7.05 -7.88 -0.65
C GLY A 54 6.59 -9.34 -0.67
N GLN A 55 6.52 -9.99 0.50
CA GLN A 55 5.91 -11.31 0.66
C GLN A 55 4.62 -11.17 1.46
N ALA A 56 3.52 -11.71 0.93
CA ALA A 56 2.29 -11.90 1.70
C ALA A 56 1.57 -13.16 1.23
N GLN A 57 0.58 -13.62 1.98
CA GLN A 57 -0.27 -14.74 1.56
C GLN A 57 -1.12 -14.37 0.32
N THR A 58 -1.59 -15.35 -0.46
CA THR A 58 -2.57 -15.13 -1.53
C THR A 58 -3.89 -14.61 -0.95
N GLY A 59 -4.61 -13.78 -1.71
CA GLY A 59 -5.87 -13.18 -1.27
C GLY A 59 -5.75 -11.96 -0.33
N THR A 60 -4.53 -11.50 -0.03
CA THR A 60 -4.27 -10.33 0.85
C THR A 60 -4.32 -8.98 0.14
N GLY A 61 -4.64 -8.96 -1.16
CA GLY A 61 -4.67 -7.74 -1.97
C GLY A 61 -3.29 -7.11 -2.17
N LYS A 62 -2.24 -7.92 -2.36
CA LYS A 62 -0.96 -7.40 -2.92
C LYS A 62 -1.16 -6.80 -4.30
#